data_AF-A0A8S3HRE5-F1
#
_entry.id   AF-A0A8S3HRE5-F1
#
_cell.length_a   1.000
_cell.length_b   1.000
_cell.length_c   1.000
_cell.angle_alpha   90.00
_cell.angle_beta   90.00
_cell.angle_gamma   90.00
#
_symmetry.space_group_name_H-M   'P 1'
#
loop_
_entity.id
_entity.type
_entity.pdbx_description
1 polymer ?
#
loop_
_entity_poly.entity_id
_entity_poly.type
_entity_poly.pdbx_seq_one_letter_code
_entity_poly.pdbx_strand_id
1 'polypeptide(L)' 'ITADGSFDVQNNPGEQEGLVYPLLKTEVYVALSCLITHGNFILKLFTMFEQVTIDLIHLLYRTFRQISMFKPQTSK' A
#
# COMPACT_ATOMS: atom_id res chain seq x y z
N ILE A 1 -5.01 -6.54 9.79
CA ILE A 1 -3.81 -5.66 9.91
C ILE A 1 -4.09 -4.35 9.19
N THR A 2 -3.52 -3.24 9.64
CA THR A 2 -3.62 -1.92 9.00
C THR A 2 -2.21 -1.35 8.79
N ALA A 3 -1.98 -0.62 7.71
CA ALA A 3 -0.71 0.04 7.39
C ALA A 3 -0.96 1.44 6.81
N ASP A 4 -0.27 2.45 7.37
CA ASP A 4 -0.44 3.89 7.08
C ASP A 4 0.92 4.62 7.12
N GLY A 5 1.99 3.88 6.82
CA GLY A 5 3.35 4.42 6.81
C GLY A 5 3.52 5.51 5.76
N SER A 6 4.08 6.65 6.17
CA SER A 6 4.51 7.70 5.26
C SER A 6 5.55 8.60 5.92
N PHE A 7 6.25 9.39 5.11
CA PHE A 7 7.17 10.42 5.57
C PHE A 7 7.06 11.64 4.66
N ASP A 8 7.63 12.75 5.09
CA ASP A 8 7.50 14.02 4.38
C ASP A 8 8.23 14.01 3.03
N VAL A 9 7.48 14.26 1.97
CA VAL A 9 7.95 14.34 0.57
C VAL A 9 7.46 15.62 -0.11
N GLN A 10 7.07 16.65 0.68
CA GLN A 10 6.52 17.90 0.16
C GLN A 10 7.42 18.61 -0.86
N ASN A 11 8.74 18.42 -0.78
CA ASN A 11 9.68 19.02 -1.71
C ASN A 11 9.66 18.34 -3.09
N ASN A 12 9.23 17.08 -3.20
CA ASN A 12 9.22 16.27 -4.42
C ASN A 12 7.90 15.47 -4.54
N PRO A 13 6.72 16.13 -4.64
CA PRO A 13 5.44 15.44 -4.60
C PRO A 13 5.22 14.47 -5.77
N GLY A 14 5.81 14.74 -6.94
CA GLY A 14 5.75 13.84 -8.10
C GLY A 14 6.50 12.52 -7.90
N GLU A 15 7.49 12.50 -7.01
CA GLU A 15 8.32 11.32 -6.71
C GLU A 15 7.82 10.56 -5.48
N GLN A 16 6.70 10.99 -4.88
CA GLN A 16 6.16 10.43 -3.63
C GLN A 16 6.01 8.91 -3.68
N GLU A 17 5.51 8.38 -4.80
CA GLU A 17 5.30 6.94 -4.99
C GLU A 17 6.60 6.15 -4.89
N GLY A 18 7.62 6.56 -5.66
CA GLY A 18 8.93 5.91 -5.65
C GLY A 18 9.66 6.07 -4.31
N LEU A 19 9.59 7.26 -3.70
CA LEU A 19 10.25 7.52 -2.42
C LEU A 19 9.64 6.67 -1.30
N VAL A 20 8.31 6.57 -1.21
CA VAL A 20 7.64 5.81 -0.14
C VAL A 20 7.66 4.30 -0.41
N TYR A 21 7.86 3.85 -1.65
CA TYR A 21 7.78 2.43 -2.03
C TYR A 21 8.54 1.45 -1.11
N PRO A 22 9.80 1.70 -0.68
CA PRO A 22 10.50 0.78 0.23
C PRO A 22 9.76 0.55 1.56
N LEU A 23 9.14 1.61 2.10
CA LEU A 23 8.31 1.53 3.31
C LEU A 23 7.03 0.73 3.01
N LEU A 24 6.31 1.09 1.94
CA LEU A 24 5.08 0.42 1.52
C LEU A 24 5.28 -1.09 1.34
N LYS A 25 6.34 -1.48 0.63
CA LYS A 25 6.70 -2.89 0.41
C LYS A 25 6.96 -3.63 1.72
N THR A 26 7.64 -2.97 2.66
CA THR A 26 7.95 -3.56 3.97
C THR A 26 6.68 -3.72 4.80
N GLU A 27 5.78 -2.73 4.82
CA GLU A 27 4.48 -2.83 5.48
C GLU A 27 3.64 -3.97 4.92
N VAL A 28 3.63 -4.16 3.60
CA VAL A 28 2.93 -5.30 2.97
C VAL A 28 3.50 -6.64 3.46
N TYR A 29 4.82 -6.82 3.46
CA TYR A 29 5.42 -8.07 3.91
C TYR A 29 5.19 -8.35 5.40
N VAL A 30 5.34 -7.35 6.26
CA VAL A 30 5.04 -7.48 7.68
C VAL A 30 3.57 -7.84 7.87
N ALA A 31 2.66 -7.15 7.18
CA ALA A 31 1.23 -7.43 7.26
C ALA A 31 0.92 -8.87 6.87
N LEU A 32 1.43 -9.35 5.73
CA LEU A 32 1.23 -10.74 5.29
C LEU A 32 1.83 -11.77 6.26
N SER A 33 2.95 -11.45 6.91
CA SER A 33 3.59 -12.35 7.90
C SER A 33 2.82 -12.46 9.22
N CYS A 34 2.08 -11.41 9.61
CA CYS A 34 1.32 -11.36 10.85
C CYS A 34 -0.16 -11.69 10.66
N LEU A 35 -0.64 -11.71 9.42
CA LEU A 35 -2.05 -11.93 9.12
C LEU A 35 -2.42 -13.41 9.24
N ILE A 36 -3.46 -13.69 10.01
CA ILE A 36 -4.06 -15.04 10.05
C ILE A 36 -4.77 -15.36 8.73
N THR A 37 -4.96 -16.65 8.45
CA THR A 37 -5.76 -17.10 7.30
C THR A 37 -7.14 -16.46 7.30
N HIS A 38 -7.57 -15.96 6.14
CA HIS A 38 -8.84 -15.22 5.94
C HIS A 38 -8.95 -13.89 6.70
N GLY A 39 -7.86 -13.38 7.27
CA GLY A 39 -7.82 -12.04 7.87
C GLY A 39 -7.95 -10.92 6.82
N ASN A 40 -8.25 -9.71 7.30
CA ASN A 40 -8.36 -8.51 6.47
C ASN A 40 -7.13 -7.61 6.60
N PHE A 41 -6.76 -6.97 5.50
CA PHE A 41 -5.66 -6.00 5.43
C PHE A 41 -6.14 -4.68 4.81
N ILE A 42 -5.88 -3.57 5.50
CA ILE A 42 -6.16 -2.21 5.00
C ILE A 42 -4.81 -1.51 4.82
N LEU A 43 -4.55 -1.03 3.61
CA LEU A 43 -3.29 -0.43 3.22
C LEU A 43 -3.56 0.96 2.65
N LYS A 44 -2.89 1.98 3.18
CA LYS A 44 -2.83 3.29 2.52
C LYS A 44 -1.88 3.22 1.33
N LEU A 45 -2.32 3.80 0.23
CA LEU A 45 -1.55 3.96 -0.99
C LEU A 45 -1.57 5.44 -1.37
N PHE A 46 -0.51 5.87 -2.07
CA PHE A 46 -0.48 7.16 -2.75
C PHE A 46 -0.94 6.97 -4.19
N THR A 47 -0.23 7.52 -5.16
CA THR A 47 -0.42 7.17 -6.57
C THR A 47 0.02 5.73 -6.83
N MET A 48 -0.44 5.18 -7.95
CA MET A 48 -0.12 3.83 -8.42
C MET A 48 0.22 3.87 -9.91
N PHE A 49 1.13 4.76 -10.29
CA PHE A 49 1.58 4.92 -11.68
C PHE A 49 2.85 4.12 -11.97
N GLU A 50 3.64 3.82 -10.96
CA GLU A 50 4.91 3.13 -11.10
C GLU A 50 4.71 1.61 -11.17
N GLN A 51 5.47 0.95 -12.04
CA GLN A 51 5.40 -0.50 -12.26
C GLN A 51 5.62 -1.28 -10.95
N VAL A 52 6.53 -0.81 -10.11
CA VAL A 52 6.85 -1.45 -8.82
C VAL A 52 5.66 -1.50 -7.86
N THR A 53 4.82 -0.46 -7.89
CA THR A 53 3.58 -0.39 -7.10
C THR A 53 2.53 -1.32 -7.71
N ILE A 54 2.37 -1.31 -9.03
CA ILE A 54 1.43 -2.19 -9.75
C ILE A 54 1.74 -3.66 -9.47
N ASP A 55 3.01 -4.06 -9.50
CA ASP A 55 3.44 -5.44 -9.21
C ASP A 55 3.11 -5.84 -7.76
N LEU A 56 3.27 -4.92 -6.81
CA LEU A 56 2.93 -5.14 -5.40
C LEU A 56 1.42 -5.30 -5.21
N ILE A 57 0.60 -4.49 -5.89
CA ILE A 57 -0.86 -4.64 -5.86
C ILE A 57 -1.30 -5.95 -6.53
N HIS A 58 -0.64 -6.36 -7.62
CA HIS A 58 -0.92 -7.64 -8.26
C HIS A 58 -0.58 -8.83 -7.37
N LEU A 59 0.49 -8.76 -6.55
CA LEU A 59 0.75 -9.74 -5.50
C LEU A 59 -0.41 -9.81 -4.50
N LEU A 60 -0.89 -8.67 -4.00
CA LEU A 60 -2.03 -8.62 -3.09
C LEU A 60 -3.29 -9.21 -3.73
N TYR A 61 -3.57 -8.86 -4.99
CA TYR A 61 -4.72 -9.38 -5.75
C TYR A 61 -4.74 -10.91 -5.82
N ARG A 62 -3.58 -11.54 -5.99
CA ARG A 62 -3.46 -13.01 -5.99
C ARG A 62 -3.53 -13.63 -4.59
N THR A 63 -3.31 -12.84 -3.54
CA THR A 63 -3.26 -13.31 -2.15
C THR A 63 -4.62 -13.22 -1.47
N PHE A 64 -5.43 -12.22 -1.81
CA PHE A 64 -6.73 -11.97 -1.19
C PHE A 64 -7.89 -12.41 -2.09
N ARG A 65 -8.97 -12.92 -1.48
CA ARG A 65 -10.19 -13.32 -2.21
C ARG A 65 -10.88 -12.13 -2.88
N GLN A 66 -10.78 -10.95 -2.27
CA GLN A 66 -11.40 -9.71 -2.74
C GLN A 66 -10.52 -8.54 -2.36
N ILE A 67 -10.38 -7.58 -3.28
CA ILE A 67 -9.73 -6.29 -3.06
C ILE A 67 -10.69 -5.19 -3.48
N SER A 68 -10.70 -4.10 -2.72
CA SER A 68 -11.37 -2.86 -3.06
C SER A 68 -10.40 -1.69 -2.92
N MET A 69 -10.50 -0.74 -3.85
CA MET A 69 -9.79 0.54 -3.78
C MET A 69 -10.80 1.61 -3.37
N PHE A 70 -10.49 2.36 -2.33
CA PHE A 70 -11.40 3.36 -1.78
C PHE A 70 -10.62 4.58 -1.28
N LYS A 71 -11.00 5.79 -1.72
CA LYS A 71 -10.53 7.07 -1.17
C LYS A 71 -11.60 7.61 -0.21
N PRO A 72 -11.41 7.55 1.12
CA PRO A 72 -12.36 8.09 2.09
C PRO A 72 -12.50 9.61 1.95
N GLN A 73 -13.69 10.16 2.26
CA GLN A 73 -13.92 11.61 2.26
C GLN A 73 -13.04 12.38 3.26
N THR A 74 -12.54 11.70 4.30
CA THR A 74 -11.63 12.26 5.29
C THR A 74 -10.17 12.34 4.81
N SER A 75 -9.85 11.74 3.67
CA SER A 75 -8.51 11.77 3.06
C SER A 75 -8.42 12.92 2.05
N LYS A 76 -7.61 13.94 2.38
CA LYS A 76 -7.36 15.11 1.52
C LYS A 76 -6.45 14.72 0.36
#